data_AF-A0A8J7I288-F1
#
_entry.id   AF-A0A8J7I288-F1
#
_cell.length_a   1.000
_cell.length_b   1.000
_cell.length_c   1.000
_cell.angle_alpha   90.00
_cell.angle_beta   90.00
_cell.angle_gamma   90.00
#
_symmetry.space_group_name_H-M   'P 1'
#
loop_
_entity.id
_entity.type
_entity.pdbx_description
1 polymer ?
#
loop_
_entity_poly.entity_id
_entity_poly.type
_entity_poly.pdbx_seq_one_letter_code
_entity_poly.pdbx_strand_id
1 'polypeptide(L)'
;MMKLVNPLFYPWAVLAGGITLILGVRIAQLPSLIVLPLATGVAVAGASFSKSREPQYLELDNPELQQEITSVKTSALVLANKSNELRLEVKKLLTDSFQMELLAAVQMSCDRASELPAKIDNLAWRLQGNNSLLSLNELQQQLLEVQQKLQSSSGMAKQHLSQLTDSLKRNIQLAKEGQDTRLARIVSISTQIQDSAGVLQQLHNQLHTSDLTDSEQINQLQLLSNEFSSFQENIDLLVRK
;
A
#
# COMPACT_ATOMS: atom_id res chain seq x y z
N MET A 1 -13.50 -21.84 5.99
CA MET A 1 -13.92 -22.21 7.37
C MET A 1 -14.05 -20.92 8.17
N MET A 2 -15.26 -20.47 8.51
CA MET A 2 -15.45 -19.31 9.40
C MET A 2 -14.90 -19.66 10.79
N LYS A 3 -13.69 -19.21 11.12
CA LYS A 3 -13.17 -19.27 12.50
C LYS A 3 -14.03 -18.31 13.33
N LEU A 4 -14.93 -18.84 14.16
CA LEU A 4 -15.63 -18.03 15.15
C LEU A 4 -14.60 -17.29 16.01
N VAL A 5 -14.66 -15.98 15.98
CA VAL A 5 -13.77 -15.10 16.76
C VAL A 5 -14.38 -14.95 18.14
N ASN A 6 -13.59 -15.21 19.19
CA ASN A 6 -14.06 -15.05 20.56
C ASN A 6 -14.13 -13.54 20.89
N PRO A 7 -15.33 -12.98 21.12
CA PRO A 7 -15.52 -11.54 21.31
C PRO A 7 -14.91 -11.01 22.61
N LEU A 8 -14.59 -11.87 23.58
CA LEU A 8 -13.95 -11.48 24.84
C LEU A 8 -12.54 -10.88 24.65
N PHE A 9 -11.88 -11.15 23.53
CA PHE A 9 -10.57 -10.56 23.21
C PHE A 9 -10.65 -9.15 22.60
N TYR A 10 -11.86 -8.63 22.35
CA TYR A 10 -12.09 -7.35 21.66
C TYR A 10 -12.95 -6.42 22.53
N PRO A 11 -12.34 -5.57 23.39
CA PRO A 11 -13.05 -4.73 24.36
C PRO A 11 -14.14 -3.85 23.72
N TRP A 12 -13.88 -3.33 22.51
CA TRP A 12 -14.82 -2.52 21.75
C TRP A 12 -16.02 -3.32 21.23
N ALA A 13 -15.84 -4.59 20.89
CA ALA A 13 -16.92 -5.48 20.45
C ALA A 13 -17.84 -5.85 21.63
N VAL A 14 -17.26 -6.07 22.81
CA VAL A 14 -18.00 -6.26 24.07
C VAL A 14 -18.79 -5.00 24.42
N LEU A 15 -18.20 -3.82 24.25
CA LEU A 15 -18.89 -2.53 24.45
C LEU A 15 -20.08 -2.36 23.50
N ALA A 16 -19.90 -2.62 22.20
CA ALA A 16 -20.97 -2.53 21.21
C ALA A 16 -22.14 -3.48 21.53
N GLY A 17 -21.84 -4.73 21.93
CA GLY A 17 -22.84 -5.70 22.39
C GLY A 17 -23.55 -5.26 23.67
N GLY A 18 -22.83 -4.69 24.63
CA GLY A 18 -23.41 -4.14 25.87
C GLY A 18 -24.35 -2.97 25.61
N ILE A 19 -23.98 -2.05 24.71
CA ILE A 19 -24.81 -0.92 24.29
C ILE A 19 -26.11 -1.42 23.64
N THR A 20 -26.04 -2.42 22.75
CA THR A 20 -27.23 -2.99 22.11
C THR A 20 -28.16 -3.68 23.10
N LEU A 21 -27.62 -4.33 24.13
CA LEU A 21 -28.42 -4.96 25.18
C LEU A 21 -29.17 -3.92 26.03
N ILE A 22 -28.51 -2.81 26.38
CA ILE A 22 -29.15 -1.71 27.12
C ILE A 22 -30.23 -1.03 26.27
N LEU A 23 -29.94 -0.69 25.02
CA LEU A 23 -30.92 -0.09 24.10
C LEU A 23 -32.11 -1.01 23.83
N GLY A 24 -31.85 -2.30 23.60
CA GLY A 24 -32.90 -3.28 23.31
C GLY A 24 -33.86 -3.50 24.49
N VAL A 25 -33.32 -3.65 25.71
CA VAL A 25 -34.14 -3.94 26.90
C VAL A 25 -34.77 -2.68 27.49
N ARG A 26 -34.04 -1.56 27.58
CA ARG A 26 -34.52 -0.36 28.29
C ARG A 26 -35.24 0.64 27.41
N ILE A 27 -34.83 0.80 26.15
CA ILE A 27 -35.38 1.82 25.27
C ILE A 27 -36.45 1.21 24.36
N ALA A 28 -36.16 0.08 23.73
CA ALA A 28 -37.09 -0.61 22.84
C ALA A 28 -38.04 -1.60 23.54
N GLN A 29 -37.85 -1.85 24.85
CA GLN A 29 -38.63 -2.78 25.67
C GLN A 29 -38.83 -4.18 25.05
N LEU A 30 -37.83 -4.65 24.31
CA LEU A 30 -37.89 -5.94 23.63
C LEU A 30 -37.70 -7.09 24.65
N PRO A 31 -38.35 -8.24 24.43
CA PRO A 31 -38.17 -9.42 25.27
C PRO A 31 -36.69 -9.81 25.35
N SER A 32 -36.20 -10.05 26.57
CA SER A 32 -34.80 -10.42 26.84
C SER A 32 -34.34 -11.64 26.04
N LEU A 33 -35.26 -12.55 25.73
CA LEU A 33 -35.05 -13.75 24.93
C LEU A 33 -34.63 -13.45 23.47
N ILE A 34 -35.00 -12.28 22.94
CA ILE A 34 -34.66 -11.83 21.58
C ILE A 34 -33.40 -10.95 21.61
N VAL A 35 -33.25 -10.12 22.64
CA VAL A 35 -32.14 -9.15 22.72
C VAL A 35 -30.80 -9.83 22.99
N LEU A 36 -30.78 -10.90 23.79
CA LEU A 36 -29.57 -11.67 24.10
C LEU A 36 -28.84 -12.22 22.85
N PRO A 37 -29.49 -13.00 21.96
CA PRO A 37 -28.83 -13.51 20.77
C PRO A 37 -28.44 -12.39 19.78
N LEU A 38 -29.21 -11.31 19.73
CA LEU A 38 -28.89 -10.12 18.93
C LEU A 38 -27.60 -9.44 19.41
N ALA A 39 -27.46 -9.22 20.72
CA ALA A 39 -26.26 -8.63 21.32
C ALA A 39 -25.03 -9.51 21.11
N THR A 40 -25.17 -10.84 21.24
CA THR A 40 -24.10 -11.78 20.92
C THR A 40 -23.71 -11.71 19.44
N GLY A 41 -24.70 -11.64 18.54
CA GLY A 41 -24.47 -11.49 17.10
C GLY A 41 -23.71 -10.19 16.77
N VAL A 42 -24.10 -9.07 17.38
CA VAL A 42 -23.42 -7.77 17.21
C VAL A 42 -21.99 -7.81 17.76
N ALA A 43 -21.77 -8.45 18.91
CA ALA A 43 -20.43 -8.61 19.47
C ALA A 43 -19.53 -9.49 18.59
N VAL A 44 -20.04 -10.59 18.04
CA VAL A 44 -19.28 -11.48 17.14
C VAL A 44 -19.01 -10.80 15.80
N ALA A 45 -19.99 -10.07 15.24
CA ALA A 45 -19.82 -9.29 14.02
C ALA A 45 -18.81 -8.15 14.22
N GLY A 46 -18.91 -7.43 15.33
CA GLY A 46 -17.98 -6.38 15.72
C GLY A 46 -16.56 -6.91 15.93
N ALA A 47 -16.41 -8.05 16.61
CA ALA A 47 -15.11 -8.71 16.79
C ALA A 47 -14.52 -9.20 15.46
N SER A 48 -15.35 -9.72 14.55
CA SER A 48 -14.92 -10.12 13.20
C SER A 48 -14.50 -8.92 12.36
N PHE A 49 -15.21 -7.80 12.48
CA PHE A 49 -14.87 -6.54 11.81
C PHE A 49 -13.57 -5.93 12.37
N SER A 50 -13.38 -5.92 13.69
CA SER A 50 -12.12 -5.47 14.30
C SER A 50 -10.95 -6.39 13.95
N LYS A 51 -11.14 -7.71 13.98
CA LYS A 51 -10.11 -8.68 13.56
C LYS A 51 -9.73 -8.53 12.09
N SER A 52 -10.65 -8.13 11.21
CA SER A 52 -10.33 -7.84 9.80
C SER A 52 -9.40 -6.64 9.62
N ARG A 53 -9.29 -5.79 10.65
CA ARG A 53 -8.42 -4.60 10.68
C ARG A 53 -7.16 -4.78 11.53
N GLU A 54 -7.03 -5.87 12.28
CA GLU A 54 -5.78 -6.19 12.96
C GLU A 54 -4.75 -6.70 11.95
N PRO A 55 -3.52 -6.19 11.96
CA PRO A 55 -2.43 -6.84 11.25
C PRO A 55 -2.24 -8.23 11.86
N GLN A 56 -2.47 -9.28 11.07
CA GLN A 56 -2.16 -10.65 11.49
C GLN A 56 -0.70 -10.69 11.93
N TYR A 57 -0.44 -11.17 13.15
CA TYR A 57 0.93 -11.42 13.61
C TYR A 57 1.60 -12.36 12.60
N LEU A 58 2.58 -11.79 11.91
CA LEU A 58 3.48 -12.42 10.99
C LEU A 58 4.40 -13.34 11.83
N GLU A 59 4.09 -14.64 11.92
CA GLU A 59 5.02 -15.64 12.47
C GLU A 59 6.17 -15.82 11.47
N LEU A 60 7.08 -14.85 11.40
CA LEU A 60 8.35 -14.98 10.69
C LEU A 60 9.46 -15.30 11.69
N ASP A 61 10.36 -16.20 11.32
CA ASP A 61 11.55 -16.55 12.09
C ASP A 61 12.52 -15.36 12.30
N ASN A 62 12.33 -14.26 11.55
CA ASN A 62 13.15 -13.06 11.62
C ASN A 62 12.33 -11.84 12.12
N PRO A 63 12.58 -11.34 13.35
CA PRO A 63 11.85 -10.20 13.91
C PRO A 63 12.15 -8.87 13.19
N GLU A 64 13.35 -8.71 12.62
CA GLU A 64 13.72 -7.50 11.86
C GLU A 64 12.87 -7.39 10.58
N LEU A 65 12.68 -8.52 9.90
CA LEU A 65 11.84 -8.57 8.70
C LEU A 65 10.37 -8.24 9.02
N GLN A 66 9.85 -8.72 10.16
CA GLN A 66 8.50 -8.40 10.59
C GLN A 66 8.32 -6.89 10.90
N GLN A 67 9.30 -6.29 11.58
CA GLN A 67 9.31 -4.86 11.86
C GLN A 67 9.32 -4.05 10.56
N GLU A 68 10.18 -4.41 9.61
CA GLU A 68 10.30 -3.69 8.36
C GLU A 68 9.04 -3.84 7.49
N ILE A 69 8.44 -5.03 7.42
CA ILE A 69 7.14 -5.23 6.73
C ILE A 69 6.06 -4.33 7.32
N THR A 70 6.00 -4.21 8.65
CA THR A 70 5.02 -3.36 9.34
C THR A 70 5.26 -1.88 9.06
N SER A 71 6.53 -1.46 9.05
CA SER A 71 6.94 -0.10 8.68
C SER A 71 6.52 0.22 7.24
N VAL A 72 6.88 -0.64 6.28
CA VAL A 72 6.52 -0.52 4.87
C VAL A 72 5.01 -0.47 4.65
N LYS A 73 4.25 -1.32 5.35
CA LYS A 73 2.78 -1.30 5.30
C LYS A 73 2.21 0.03 5.79
N THR A 74 2.75 0.57 6.88
CA THR A 74 2.31 1.85 7.44
C THR A 74 2.60 2.99 6.46
N SER A 75 3.80 3.03 5.89
CA SER A 75 4.19 4.02 4.87
C SER A 75 3.33 3.90 3.60
N ALA A 76 3.03 2.68 3.15
CA ALA A 76 2.12 2.45 2.02
C ALA A 76 0.72 2.98 2.30
N LEU A 77 0.21 2.81 3.52
CA LEU A 77 -1.12 3.29 3.91
C LEU A 77 -1.17 4.82 3.98
N VAL A 78 -0.11 5.46 4.49
CA VAL A 78 0.03 6.92 4.47
C VAL A 78 0.06 7.43 3.03
N LEU A 79 0.85 6.80 2.16
CA LEU A 79 0.92 7.15 0.74
C LEU A 79 -0.46 7.00 0.06
N ALA A 80 -1.14 5.87 0.27
CA ALA A 80 -2.46 5.62 -0.28
C ALA A 80 -3.51 6.65 0.16
N ASN A 81 -3.48 7.07 1.43
CA ASN A 81 -4.37 8.11 1.94
C ASN A 81 -4.06 9.47 1.28
N LYS A 82 -2.78 9.85 1.21
CA LYS A 82 -2.35 11.09 0.56
C LYS A 82 -2.66 11.12 -0.94
N SER A 83 -2.50 10.00 -1.64
CA SER A 83 -2.87 9.88 -3.05
C SER A 83 -4.39 10.01 -3.24
N ASN A 84 -5.20 9.49 -2.32
CA ASN A 84 -6.65 9.67 -2.37
C ASN A 84 -7.08 11.12 -2.12
N GLU A 85 -6.44 11.82 -1.17
CA GLU A 85 -6.64 13.25 -0.94
C GLU A 85 -6.33 14.04 -2.22
N LEU A 86 -5.13 13.82 -2.79
CA LEU A 86 -4.70 14.47 -4.02
C LEU A 86 -5.66 14.19 -5.18
N ARG A 87 -6.11 12.94 -5.36
CA ARG A 87 -7.05 12.56 -6.42
C ARG A 87 -8.35 13.37 -6.36
N LEU A 88 -8.88 13.62 -5.16
CA LEU A 88 -10.08 14.42 -4.96
C LEU A 88 -9.82 15.91 -5.23
N GLU A 89 -8.64 16.42 -4.91
CA GLU A 89 -8.25 17.81 -5.18
C GLU A 89 -8.03 18.06 -6.67
N VAL A 90 -7.28 17.19 -7.35
CA VAL A 90 -6.98 17.31 -8.78
C VAL A 90 -8.29 17.29 -9.58
N LYS A 91 -9.28 16.48 -9.18
CA LYS A 91 -10.61 16.48 -9.80
C LYS A 91 -11.36 17.82 -9.69
N LYS A 92 -11.08 18.60 -8.64
CA LYS A 92 -11.68 19.93 -8.43
C LYS A 92 -10.89 21.03 -9.13
N LEU A 93 -9.56 20.90 -9.18
CA LEU A 93 -8.66 21.91 -9.75
C LEU A 93 -8.52 21.78 -11.26
N LEU A 94 -8.35 20.55 -11.77
CA LEU A 94 -8.18 20.28 -13.19
C LEU A 94 -9.53 20.00 -13.86
N THR A 95 -10.29 21.06 -14.12
CA THR A 95 -11.62 20.98 -14.73
C THR A 95 -11.65 21.35 -16.21
N ASP A 96 -10.59 21.98 -16.71
CA ASP A 96 -10.49 22.42 -18.11
C ASP A 96 -10.10 21.29 -19.06
N SER A 97 -10.63 21.34 -20.28
CA SER A 97 -10.41 20.30 -21.30
C SER A 97 -8.93 20.07 -21.65
N PHE A 98 -8.09 21.11 -21.57
CA PHE A 98 -6.65 21.03 -21.85
C PHE A 98 -5.84 20.36 -20.73
N GLN A 99 -6.43 20.18 -19.55
CA GLN A 99 -5.79 19.58 -18.38
C GLN A 99 -6.23 18.12 -18.16
N MET A 100 -7.10 17.60 -19.03
CA MET A 100 -7.68 16.25 -18.91
C MET A 100 -6.63 15.13 -18.97
N GLU A 101 -5.57 15.31 -19.75
CA GLU A 101 -4.47 14.33 -19.82
C GLU A 101 -3.69 14.27 -18.51
N LEU A 102 -3.36 15.43 -17.93
CA LEU A 102 -2.70 15.52 -16.62
C LEU A 102 -3.61 14.94 -15.51
N LEU A 103 -4.91 15.26 -15.54
CA LEU A 103 -5.89 14.69 -14.63
C LEU A 103 -5.90 13.17 -14.70
N ALA A 104 -5.96 12.59 -15.90
CA ALA A 104 -5.98 11.15 -16.09
C ALA A 104 -4.68 10.48 -15.59
N ALA A 105 -3.51 11.07 -15.90
CA ALA A 105 -2.21 10.55 -15.48
C ALA A 105 -2.07 10.54 -13.94
N VAL A 106 -2.46 11.64 -13.28
CA VAL A 106 -2.41 11.75 -11.82
C VAL A 106 -3.41 10.80 -11.17
N GLN A 107 -4.64 10.71 -11.70
CA GLN A 107 -5.66 9.78 -11.19
C GLN A 107 -5.21 8.33 -11.27
N MET A 108 -4.70 7.90 -12.43
CA MET A 108 -4.21 6.53 -12.62
C MET A 108 -3.08 6.19 -11.66
N SER A 109 -2.18 7.13 -11.42
CA SER A 109 -1.06 6.95 -10.49
C SER A 109 -1.52 6.89 -9.03
N CYS A 110 -2.51 7.72 -8.66
CA CYS A 110 -3.11 7.71 -7.34
C CYS A 110 -3.90 6.43 -7.07
N ASP A 111 -4.62 5.92 -8.07
CA ASP A 111 -5.35 4.66 -7.97
C ASP A 111 -4.38 3.49 -7.74
N ARG A 112 -3.25 3.44 -8.47
CA ARG A 112 -2.18 2.45 -8.24
C ARG A 112 -1.59 2.53 -6.84
N ALA A 113 -1.33 3.74 -6.34
CA ALA A 113 -0.83 3.94 -4.98
C ALA A 113 -1.84 3.50 -3.91
N SER A 114 -3.15 3.60 -4.19
CA SER A 114 -4.21 3.15 -3.28
C SER A 114 -4.27 1.63 -3.12
N GLU A 115 -3.83 0.87 -4.13
CA GLU A 115 -3.75 -0.59 -4.10
C GLU A 115 -2.53 -1.11 -3.35
N LEU A 116 -1.52 -0.24 -3.15
CA LEU A 116 -0.22 -0.65 -2.63
C LEU A 116 -0.28 -1.35 -1.27
N PRO A 117 -1.05 -0.89 -0.27
CA PRO A 117 -1.15 -1.59 1.02
C PRO A 117 -1.60 -3.05 0.88
N ALA A 118 -2.56 -3.31 0.00
CA ALA A 118 -3.06 -4.66 -0.26
C ALA A 118 -2.01 -5.53 -0.99
N LYS A 119 -1.22 -4.93 -1.88
CA LYS A 119 -0.09 -5.61 -2.55
C LYS A 119 1.00 -6.00 -1.55
N ILE A 120 1.32 -5.11 -0.60
CA ILE A 120 2.26 -5.39 0.50
C ILE A 120 1.73 -6.48 1.43
N ASP A 121 0.45 -6.49 1.76
CA ASP A 121 -0.15 -7.57 2.56
C ASP A 121 -0.03 -8.94 1.87
N ASN A 122 -0.28 -8.99 0.56
CA ASN A 122 -0.09 -10.20 -0.23
C ASN A 122 1.39 -10.62 -0.32
N LEU A 123 2.32 -9.67 -0.34
CA LEU A 123 3.75 -9.98 -0.25
C LEU A 123 4.10 -10.56 1.11
N ALA A 124 3.69 -9.90 2.20
CA ALA A 124 3.94 -10.35 3.56
C ALA A 124 3.42 -11.77 3.80
N TRP A 125 2.21 -12.08 3.32
CA TRP A 125 1.65 -13.43 3.39
C TRP A 125 2.49 -14.48 2.64
N ARG A 126 3.03 -14.13 1.46
CA ARG A 126 3.95 -15.01 0.73
C ARG A 126 5.26 -15.23 1.47
N LEU A 127 5.79 -14.20 2.14
CA LEU A 127 7.05 -14.28 2.86
C LEU A 127 7.00 -15.17 4.13
N GLN A 128 5.80 -15.49 4.64
CA GLN A 128 5.58 -16.39 5.79
C GLN A 128 5.87 -17.87 5.48
N GLY A 129 5.88 -18.29 4.21
CA GLY A 129 6.19 -19.68 3.86
C GLY A 129 7.69 -19.97 3.94
N ASN A 130 8.07 -21.17 4.42
CA ASN A 130 9.45 -21.72 4.35
C ASN A 130 9.98 -21.90 2.92
N ASN A 131 9.15 -21.63 1.91
CA ASN A 131 9.62 -21.51 0.56
C ASN A 131 10.44 -20.23 0.49
N SER A 132 11.74 -20.36 0.26
CA SER A 132 12.62 -19.32 -0.26
C SER A 132 11.99 -18.77 -1.56
N LEU A 133 11.02 -17.86 -1.40
CA LEU A 133 10.12 -17.34 -2.45
C LEU A 133 10.73 -16.14 -3.17
N LEU A 134 12.05 -16.23 -3.33
CA LEU A 134 12.80 -15.61 -4.39
C LEU A 134 13.74 -16.70 -4.86
N SER A 135 13.24 -17.57 -5.73
CA SER A 135 14.19 -18.38 -6.49
C SER A 135 15.13 -17.39 -7.17
N LEU A 136 16.44 -17.66 -7.17
CA LEU A 136 17.43 -16.83 -7.86
C LEU A 136 16.96 -16.43 -9.27
N ASN A 137 16.16 -17.29 -9.91
CA ASN A 137 15.48 -17.08 -11.19
C ASN A 137 14.49 -15.91 -11.20
N GLU A 138 13.66 -15.71 -10.18
CA GLU A 138 12.70 -14.59 -10.11
C GLU A 138 13.42 -13.24 -10.02
N LEU A 139 14.47 -13.15 -9.19
CA LEU A 139 15.30 -11.94 -9.13
C LEU A 139 16.02 -11.67 -10.46
N GLN A 140 16.51 -12.71 -11.12
CA GLN A 140 17.12 -12.59 -12.46
C GLN A 140 16.12 -12.16 -13.51
N GLN A 141 14.88 -12.64 -13.45
CA GLN A 141 13.81 -12.25 -14.37
C GLN A 141 13.42 -10.78 -14.16
N GLN A 142 13.27 -10.34 -12.91
CA GLN A 142 13.04 -8.93 -12.58
C GLN A 142 14.19 -8.04 -13.08
N LEU A 143 15.44 -8.49 -12.92
CA LEU A 143 16.60 -7.76 -13.42
C LEU A 143 16.56 -7.62 -14.95
N LEU A 144 16.19 -8.69 -15.68
CA LEU A 144 16.06 -8.65 -17.14
C LEU A 144 14.97 -7.68 -17.59
N GLU A 145 13.81 -7.67 -16.93
CA GLU A 145 12.71 -6.74 -17.25
C GLU A 145 13.13 -5.28 -17.02
N VAL A 146 13.78 -4.99 -15.88
CA VAL A 146 14.29 -3.65 -15.57
C VAL A 146 15.38 -3.22 -16.56
N GLN A 147 16.28 -4.14 -16.96
CA GLN A 147 17.31 -3.84 -17.96
C GLN A 147 16.73 -3.54 -19.33
N GLN A 148 15.70 -4.28 -19.76
CA GLN A 148 14.99 -4.00 -21.01
C GLN A 148 14.31 -2.62 -20.96
N LYS A 149 13.62 -2.30 -19.86
CA LYS A 149 13.02 -0.97 -19.68
C LYS A 149 14.07 0.14 -19.69
N LEU A 150 15.21 -0.06 -19.03
CA LEU A 150 16.30 0.91 -18.94
C LEU A 150 16.87 1.29 -20.33
N GLN A 151 16.89 0.36 -21.28
CA GLN A 151 17.32 0.64 -22.67
C GLN A 151 16.38 1.60 -23.41
N SER A 152 15.08 1.56 -23.07
CA SER A 152 14.05 2.43 -23.66
C SER A 152 13.77 3.71 -22.86
N SER A 153 14.36 3.86 -21.66
CA SER A 153 14.09 4.98 -20.76
C SER A 153 15.15 6.08 -20.84
N SER A 154 14.71 7.32 -20.62
CA SER A 154 15.56 8.51 -20.58
C SER A 154 15.29 9.38 -19.34
N GLY A 155 16.24 10.27 -19.00
CA GLY A 155 16.08 11.23 -17.90
C GLY A 155 15.95 10.57 -16.52
N MET A 156 15.08 11.12 -15.67
CA MET A 156 14.84 10.68 -14.29
C MET A 156 14.41 9.21 -14.18
N ALA A 157 13.55 8.73 -15.10
CA ALA A 157 13.13 7.33 -15.14
C ALA A 157 14.32 6.37 -15.31
N LYS A 158 15.32 6.75 -16.11
CA LYS A 158 16.56 5.96 -16.28
C LYS A 158 17.37 5.89 -15.00
N GLN A 159 17.46 6.98 -14.25
CA GLN A 159 18.16 7.02 -12.96
C GLN A 159 17.49 6.09 -11.94
N HIS A 160 16.17 6.16 -11.81
CA HIS A 160 15.41 5.30 -10.89
C HIS A 160 15.49 3.83 -11.28
N LEU A 161 15.39 3.49 -12.57
CA LEU A 161 15.58 2.12 -13.05
C LEU A 161 17.02 1.63 -12.85
N SER A 162 18.02 2.51 -12.91
CA SER A 162 19.41 2.16 -12.61
C SER A 162 19.59 1.82 -11.13
N GLN A 163 19.01 2.62 -10.23
CA GLN A 163 19.04 2.34 -8.79
C GLN A 163 18.33 1.02 -8.45
N LEU A 164 17.18 0.76 -9.09
CA LEU A 164 16.47 -0.51 -8.97
C LEU A 164 17.32 -1.68 -9.50
N THR A 165 18.00 -1.50 -10.62
CA THR A 165 18.93 -2.49 -11.20
C THR A 165 20.04 -2.84 -10.21
N ASP A 166 20.64 -1.84 -9.57
CA ASP A 166 21.73 -2.06 -8.60
C ASP A 166 21.22 -2.73 -7.33
N SER A 167 20.01 -2.39 -6.88
CA SER A 167 19.32 -3.08 -5.78
C SER A 167 19.08 -4.56 -6.09
N LEU A 168 18.54 -4.87 -7.28
CA LEU A 168 18.30 -6.25 -7.71
C LEU A 168 19.60 -7.05 -7.84
N LYS A 169 20.67 -6.46 -8.38
CA LYS A 169 22.00 -7.12 -8.45
C LYS A 169 22.55 -7.46 -7.08
N ARG A 170 22.44 -6.54 -6.11
CA ARG A 170 22.82 -6.81 -4.71
C ARG A 170 22.00 -7.95 -4.14
N ASN A 171 20.67 -7.93 -4.33
CA ASN A 171 19.80 -8.99 -3.83
C ASN A 171 20.11 -10.35 -4.44
N ILE A 172 20.43 -10.42 -5.75
CA ILE A 172 20.89 -11.64 -6.42
C ILE A 172 22.18 -12.16 -5.80
N GLN A 173 23.13 -11.27 -5.49
CA GLN A 173 24.39 -11.65 -4.85
C GLN A 173 24.16 -12.23 -3.45
N LEU A 174 23.32 -11.58 -2.64
CA LEU A 174 22.93 -12.08 -1.31
C LEU A 174 22.25 -13.46 -1.41
N ALA A 175 21.36 -13.67 -2.39
CA ALA A 175 20.75 -14.99 -2.64
C ALA A 175 21.77 -16.07 -2.99
N LYS A 176 22.78 -15.75 -3.81
CA LYS A 176 23.87 -16.70 -4.16
C LYS A 176 24.72 -17.07 -2.94
N GLU A 177 24.88 -16.14 -2.00
CA GLU A 177 25.59 -16.35 -0.74
C GLU A 177 24.75 -17.07 0.32
N GLY A 178 23.49 -17.44 0.00
CA GLY A 178 22.58 -18.12 0.92
C GLY A 178 22.00 -17.21 2.00
N GLN A 179 22.13 -15.89 1.84
CA GLN A 179 21.58 -14.91 2.78
C GLN A 179 20.08 -14.66 2.51
N ASP A 180 19.37 -14.24 3.56
CA ASP A 180 17.95 -13.91 3.47
C ASP A 180 17.73 -12.62 2.65
N THR A 181 17.27 -12.76 1.41
CA THR A 181 17.01 -11.63 0.50
C THR A 181 15.68 -10.94 0.77
N ARG A 182 14.82 -11.50 1.62
CA ARG A 182 13.50 -10.95 1.92
C ARG A 182 13.61 -9.56 2.54
N LEU A 183 14.53 -9.40 3.50
CA LEU A 183 14.76 -8.11 4.15
C LEU A 183 15.24 -7.06 3.14
N ALA A 184 16.21 -7.39 2.30
CA ALA A 184 16.73 -6.47 1.29
C ALA A 184 15.66 -6.04 0.26
N ARG A 185 14.76 -6.96 -0.11
CA ARG A 185 13.60 -6.63 -0.96
C ARG A 185 12.62 -5.68 -0.27
N ILE A 186 12.28 -5.94 0.99
CA ILE A 186 11.38 -5.06 1.76
C ILE A 186 12.01 -3.68 1.93
N VAL A 187 13.30 -3.59 2.24
CA VAL A 187 14.02 -2.30 2.31
C VAL A 187 13.98 -1.57 0.96
N SER A 188 14.19 -2.27 -0.15
CA SER A 188 14.09 -1.68 -1.49
C SER A 188 12.68 -1.13 -1.77
N ILE A 189 11.63 -1.82 -1.32
CA ILE A 189 10.24 -1.33 -1.42
C ILE A 189 10.03 -0.10 -0.54
N SER A 190 10.55 -0.12 0.69
CA SER A 190 10.51 0.99 1.64
C SER A 190 11.06 2.27 1.03
N THR A 191 12.24 2.19 0.41
CA THR A 191 12.86 3.33 -0.30
C THR A 191 11.97 3.85 -1.44
N GLN A 192 11.46 2.97 -2.30
CA GLN A 192 10.61 3.39 -3.42
C GLN A 192 9.29 4.04 -2.95
N ILE A 193 8.72 3.60 -1.83
CA ILE A 193 7.53 4.23 -1.23
C ILE A 193 7.86 5.61 -0.69
N GLN A 194 9.02 5.77 -0.03
CA GLN A 194 9.46 7.06 0.47
C GLN A 194 9.71 8.05 -0.67
N ASP A 195 10.37 7.61 -1.74
CA ASP A 195 10.61 8.43 -2.93
C ASP A 195 9.27 8.82 -3.60
N SER A 196 8.34 7.86 -3.71
CA SER A 196 6.98 8.10 -4.19
C SER A 196 6.25 9.17 -3.36
N ALA A 197 6.38 9.12 -2.04
CA ALA A 197 5.77 10.11 -1.13
C ALA A 197 6.38 11.50 -1.32
N GLY A 198 7.69 11.58 -1.55
CA GLY A 198 8.38 12.83 -1.88
C GLY A 198 7.84 13.48 -3.14
N VAL A 199 7.71 12.72 -4.23
CA VAL A 199 7.16 13.23 -5.50
C VAL A 199 5.68 13.58 -5.35
N LEU A 200 4.89 12.77 -4.64
CA LEU A 200 3.49 13.08 -4.38
C LEU A 200 3.33 14.42 -3.64
N GLN A 201 4.20 14.70 -2.67
CA GLN A 201 4.21 15.97 -1.95
C GLN A 201 4.59 17.14 -2.86
N GLN A 202 5.57 16.96 -3.75
CA GLN A 202 5.95 17.97 -4.74
C GLN A 202 4.79 18.25 -5.70
N LEU A 203 4.12 17.20 -6.18
CA LEU A 203 2.97 17.31 -7.08
C LEU A 203 1.81 18.05 -6.39
N HIS A 204 1.51 17.71 -5.14
CA HIS A 204 0.53 18.43 -4.33
C HIS A 204 0.89 19.91 -4.17
N ASN A 205 2.13 20.22 -3.77
CA ASN A 205 2.56 21.62 -3.60
C ASN A 205 2.46 22.40 -4.91
N GLN A 206 2.97 21.82 -6.01
CA GLN A 206 2.99 22.44 -7.31
C GLN A 206 1.56 22.69 -7.83
N LEU A 207 0.60 21.79 -7.59
CA LEU A 207 -0.81 22.01 -7.96
C LEU A 207 -1.44 23.22 -7.25
N HIS A 208 -1.05 23.50 -6.00
CA HIS A 208 -1.59 24.62 -5.23
C HIS A 208 -0.92 25.95 -5.53
N THR A 209 0.34 25.94 -5.97
CA THR A 209 1.11 27.16 -6.24
C THR A 209 1.19 27.53 -7.71
N SER A 210 0.90 26.60 -8.63
CA SER A 210 1.07 26.84 -10.06
C SER A 210 -0.09 27.58 -10.69
N ASP A 211 0.24 28.39 -11.69
CA ASP A 211 -0.73 28.88 -12.66
C ASP A 211 -1.03 27.76 -13.68
N LEU A 212 -2.23 27.20 -13.60
CA LEU A 212 -2.69 26.12 -14.47
C LEU A 212 -3.05 26.60 -15.89
N THR A 213 -2.82 27.87 -16.21
CA THR A 213 -2.89 28.42 -17.57
C THR A 213 -1.51 28.54 -18.22
N ASP A 214 -0.43 28.41 -17.44
CA ASP A 214 0.94 28.46 -17.92
C ASP A 214 1.41 27.06 -18.37
N SER A 215 1.73 26.96 -19.66
CA SER A 215 2.22 25.72 -20.28
C SER A 215 3.50 25.17 -19.64
N GLU A 216 4.39 26.03 -19.12
CA GLU A 216 5.63 25.57 -18.49
C GLU A 216 5.34 24.85 -17.17
N GLN A 217 4.42 25.40 -16.38
CA GLN A 217 4.04 24.86 -15.08
C GLN A 217 3.19 23.59 -15.21
N ILE A 218 2.33 23.51 -16.24
CA ILE A 218 1.62 22.27 -16.60
C ILE A 218 2.63 21.17 -16.98
N ASN A 219 3.66 21.50 -17.75
CA ASN A 219 4.70 20.53 -18.12
C ASN A 219 5.47 20.03 -16.89
N GLN A 220 5.77 20.89 -15.92
CA GLN A 220 6.38 20.48 -14.66
C GLN A 220 5.49 19.49 -13.87
N LEU A 221 4.17 19.75 -13.82
CA LEU A 221 3.21 18.82 -13.20
C LEU A 221 3.14 17.48 -13.93
N GLN A 222 3.22 17.48 -15.26
CA GLN A 222 3.30 16.24 -16.05
C GLN A 222 4.57 15.46 -15.75
N LEU A 223 5.72 16.13 -15.64
CA LEU A 223 6.99 15.48 -15.26
C LEU A 223 6.90 14.83 -13.88
N LEU A 224 6.35 15.53 -12.88
CA LEU A 224 6.14 14.99 -11.54
C LEU A 224 5.16 13.80 -11.55
N SER A 225 4.07 13.88 -12.33
CA SER A 225 3.14 12.75 -12.49
C SER A 225 3.80 11.53 -13.13
N ASN A 226 4.65 11.75 -14.14
CA ASN A 226 5.37 10.67 -14.81
C ASN A 226 6.41 10.03 -13.89
N GLU A 227 7.10 10.84 -13.09
CA GLU A 227 8.03 10.35 -12.07
C GLU A 227 7.31 9.52 -11.00
N PHE A 228 6.17 10.02 -10.49
CA PHE A 228 5.34 9.29 -9.54
C PHE A 228 4.87 7.95 -10.12
N SER A 229 4.39 7.93 -11.38
CA SER A 229 4.02 6.69 -12.07
C SER A 229 5.19 5.72 -12.19
N SER A 230 6.40 6.22 -12.50
CA SER A 230 7.61 5.39 -12.60
C SER A 230 7.92 4.67 -11.28
N PHE A 231 7.75 5.35 -10.14
CA PHE A 231 7.95 4.71 -8.84
C PHE A 231 6.88 3.65 -8.55
N GLN A 232 5.62 3.92 -8.86
CA GLN A 232 4.55 2.93 -8.71
C GLN A 232 4.81 1.67 -9.55
N GLU A 233 5.31 1.83 -10.77
CA GLU A 233 5.71 0.71 -11.62
C GLU A 233 6.87 -0.10 -11.05
N ASN A 234 7.88 0.56 -10.50
CA ASN A 234 9.01 -0.11 -9.85
C ASN A 234 8.55 -0.92 -8.63
N ILE A 235 7.65 -0.36 -7.81
CA ILE A 235 7.09 -1.06 -6.66
C ILE A 235 6.27 -2.27 -7.12
N ASP A 236 5.48 -2.13 -8.19
CA ASP A 236 4.73 -3.25 -8.76
C ASP A 236 5.65 -4.38 -9.22
N LEU A 237 6.79 -4.09 -9.83
CA LEU A 237 7.80 -5.09 -10.17
C LEU A 237 8.34 -5.79 -8.92
N LEU A 238 8.65 -5.02 -7.88
CA LEU A 238 9.16 -5.54 -6.62
C LEU A 238 8.11 -6.28 -5.79
N VAL A 239 6.81 -6.12 -6.05
CA VAL A 239 5.77 -6.82 -5.30
C VAL A 239 5.17 -7.99 -6.11
N ARG A 240 5.47 -8.09 -7.42
CA ARG A 240 5.02 -9.20 -8.26
C ARG A 240 5.57 -10.57 -7.82
N LYS A 241 4.84 -11.60 -8.23
CA LYS A 241 5.12 -13.01 -7.99
C LYS A 241 6.26 -13.46 -8.89
#